data_AF-A0A971GLW2-F1
#
_entry.id   AF-A0A971GLW2-F1
#
_cell.length_a   1.000
_cell.length_b   1.000
_cell.length_c   1.000
_cell.angle_alpha   90.00
_cell.angle_beta   90.00
_cell.angle_gamma   90.00
#
_symmetry.space_group_name_H-M   'P 1'
#
loop_
_entity.id
_entity.type
_entity.pdbx_description
1 polymer ?
#
loop_
_entity_poly.entity_id
_entity_poly.type
_entity_poly.pdbx_seq_one_letter_code
_entity_poly.pdbx_strand_id
1 'polypeptide(L)'
;MKSKCRICGDFKDKESAFQKYGSEENDTCLPENANKLQLIKDLKPGSNRLKQLKQCPECKTYYLYETDYEYFAFGSEDEQVLTRLTGTEAMELLNSL
;
A
#
# COMPACT_ATOMS: atom_id res chain seq x y z
N MET A 1 2.26 25.59 1.07
CA MET A 1 2.18 25.14 -0.34
C MET A 1 2.57 23.67 -0.39
N LYS A 2 1.65 22.75 -0.75
CA LYS A 2 1.99 21.34 -0.99
C LYS A 2 2.77 21.29 -2.30
N SER A 3 4.10 21.24 -2.23
CA SER A 3 4.91 20.89 -3.40
C SER A 3 4.37 19.60 -3.96
N LYS A 4 3.95 19.60 -5.24
CA LYS A 4 3.50 18.38 -5.93
C LYS A 4 4.65 17.39 -5.89
N CYS A 5 4.58 16.45 -4.96
CA CYS A 5 5.58 15.40 -4.81
C CYS A 5 5.61 14.59 -6.10
N ARG A 6 6.79 14.29 -6.63
CA ARG A 6 6.90 13.53 -7.90
C ARG A 6 6.58 12.05 -7.69
N ILE A 7 6.75 11.55 -6.47
CA ILE A 7 6.39 10.18 -6.07
C ILE A 7 4.92 10.09 -5.67
N CYS A 8 4.52 10.90 -4.67
CA CYS A 8 3.27 10.74 -3.93
C CYS A 8 2.13 11.66 -4.40
N GLY A 9 2.42 12.57 -5.35
CA GLY A 9 1.53 13.66 -5.75
C GLY A 9 0.33 13.22 -6.57
N ASP A 10 0.51 12.21 -7.41
CA ASP A 10 -0.56 11.64 -8.26
C ASP A 10 -1.34 10.51 -7.57
N PHE A 11 -0.95 10.12 -6.35
CA PHE A 11 -1.67 9.08 -5.62
C PHE A 11 -2.99 9.63 -5.12
N LYS A 12 -4.06 8.85 -5.31
CA LYS A 12 -5.32 9.04 -4.60
C LYS A 12 -5.12 8.81 -3.11
N ASP A 13 -6.15 9.16 -2.34
CA ASP A 13 -6.15 8.89 -0.90
C ASP A 13 -6.24 7.39 -0.61
N LYS A 14 -6.80 6.60 -1.52
CA LYS A 14 -6.78 5.14 -1.51
C LYS A 14 -6.59 4.61 -2.93
N GLU A 15 -5.52 3.83 -3.13
CA GLU A 15 -5.27 3.08 -4.35
C GLU A 15 -5.48 1.59 -4.06
N SER A 16 -6.06 0.87 -5.01
CA SER A 16 -6.28 -0.57 -4.93
C SER A 16 -5.83 -1.22 -6.22
N ALA A 17 -5.16 -2.36 -6.07
CA ALA A 17 -4.71 -3.22 -7.15
C ALA A 17 -5.21 -4.63 -6.84
N PHE A 18 -5.63 -5.32 -7.89
CA PHE A 18 -6.25 -6.63 -7.78
C PHE A 18 -5.69 -7.50 -8.89
N GLN A 19 -5.22 -8.68 -8.51
CA GLN A 19 -4.72 -9.68 -9.43
C GLN A 19 -5.49 -10.98 -9.27
N LYS A 20 -6.07 -11.48 -10.36
CA LYS A 20 -6.86 -12.71 -10.35
C LYS A 20 -6.29 -13.75 -11.30
N TYR A 21 -6.00 -14.91 -10.74
CA TYR A 21 -5.55 -16.05 -11.53
C TYR A 21 -6.56 -16.41 -12.62
N GLY A 22 -6.09 -16.46 -13.88
CA GLY A 22 -6.92 -16.75 -15.05
C GLY A 22 -7.75 -15.58 -15.57
N SER A 23 -7.52 -14.35 -15.10
CA SER A 23 -8.17 -13.13 -15.59
C SER A 23 -7.18 -11.96 -15.68
N GLU A 24 -6.01 -12.22 -16.29
CA GLU A 24 -4.90 -11.27 -16.45
C GLU A 24 -5.32 -9.96 -17.14
N GLU A 25 -6.35 -10.02 -17.99
CA GLU A 25 -6.92 -8.85 -18.67
C GLU A 25 -7.62 -7.83 -17.74
N ASN A 26 -7.99 -8.25 -16.53
CA ASN A 26 -8.61 -7.38 -15.52
C ASN A 26 -7.66 -7.03 -14.36
N ASP A 27 -6.40 -7.48 -14.43
CA ASP A 27 -5.44 -7.18 -13.38
C ASP A 27 -5.18 -5.68 -13.31
N THR A 28 -5.29 -5.14 -12.10
CA THR A 28 -4.96 -3.74 -11.81
C THR A 28 -3.68 -3.70 -11.00
N CYS A 29 -2.81 -2.75 -11.30
CA CYS A 29 -1.54 -2.57 -10.62
C CYS A 29 -1.53 -1.25 -9.85
N LEU A 30 -0.83 -1.24 -8.70
CA LEU A 30 -0.53 0.01 -8.01
C LEU A 30 0.35 0.90 -8.90
N PRO A 31 0.28 2.23 -8.76
CA PRO A 31 1.13 3.13 -9.51
C PRO A 31 2.61 2.76 -9.27
N GLU A 32 3.43 2.78 -10.33
CA GLU A 32 4.83 2.34 -10.28
C GLU A 32 5.65 3.03 -9.18
N ASN A 33 5.33 4.29 -8.92
CA ASN A 33 5.94 5.09 -7.86
C ASN A 33 5.68 4.54 -6.44
N ALA A 34 4.69 3.66 -6.24
CA ALA A 34 4.41 3.05 -4.94
C ALA A 34 5.60 2.19 -4.47
N ASN A 35 6.33 1.60 -5.41
CA ASN A 35 7.57 0.86 -5.15
C ASN A 35 8.72 1.76 -4.67
N LYS A 36 8.63 3.09 -4.86
CA LYS A 36 9.61 4.06 -4.36
C LYS A 36 9.34 4.49 -2.91
N LEU A 37 8.22 4.08 -2.32
CA LEU A 37 7.93 4.36 -0.91
C LEU A 37 8.85 3.51 -0.02
N GLN A 38 9.45 4.14 0.98
CA GLN A 38 10.34 3.46 1.92
C GLN A 38 9.53 2.77 3.01
N LEU A 39 9.81 1.50 3.29
CA LEU A 39 9.24 0.82 4.45
C LEU A 39 9.80 1.44 5.73
N ILE A 40 8.92 1.97 6.58
CA ILE A 40 9.28 2.53 7.88
C ILE A 40 9.08 1.49 8.98
N LYS A 41 7.96 0.76 8.91
CA LYS A 41 7.62 -0.24 9.93
C LYS A 41 6.77 -1.34 9.31
N ASP A 42 7.13 -2.58 9.59
CA ASP A 42 6.25 -3.72 9.34
C ASP A 42 5.38 -3.92 10.59
N LEU A 43 4.07 -3.78 10.43
CA LEU A 43 3.09 -3.89 11.51
C LEU A 43 2.64 -5.33 11.74
N LYS A 44 2.95 -6.24 10.82
CA LYS A 44 2.52 -7.64 10.88
C LYS A 44 3.58 -8.59 10.30
N PRO A 45 4.78 -8.64 10.90
CA PRO A 45 5.89 -9.40 10.35
C PRO A 45 5.57 -10.89 10.35
N GLY A 46 5.84 -11.58 9.23
CA GLY A 46 5.60 -13.02 9.08
C GLY A 46 4.14 -13.42 8.81
N SER A 47 3.23 -12.46 8.65
CA SER A 47 1.86 -12.72 8.19
C SER A 47 1.83 -12.81 6.66
N ASN A 48 1.02 -13.72 6.12
CA ASN A 48 0.78 -13.82 4.68
C ASN A 48 0.06 -12.55 4.14
N ARG A 49 -0.72 -11.91 5.01
CA ARG A 49 -1.32 -10.59 4.79
C ARG A 49 -0.39 -9.53 5.33
N LEU A 50 0.28 -8.81 4.46
CA LEU A 50 1.24 -7.79 4.84
C LEU A 50 0.49 -6.56 5.33
N LYS A 51 1.01 -5.94 6.38
CA LYS A 51 0.55 -4.63 6.84
C LYS A 51 1.77 -3.80 7.14
N GLN A 52 2.06 -2.84 6.27
CA GLN A 52 3.33 -2.14 6.24
C GLN A 52 3.09 -0.63 6.22
N LEU A 53 3.70 0.06 7.16
CA LEU A 53 3.77 1.51 7.15
C LEU A 53 4.93 1.93 6.25
N LYS A 54 4.59 2.56 5.13
CA LYS A 54 5.54 3.13 4.17
C LYS A 54 5.52 4.65 4.25
N GLN A 55 6.61 5.28 3.87
CA GLN A 55 6.73 6.73 3.80
C GLN A 55 7.34 7.15 2.48
N CYS A 56 6.79 8.23 1.91
CA CYS A 56 7.41 8.83 0.74
C CYS A 56 8.72 9.54 1.12
N PRO A 57 9.85 9.21 0.47
CA PRO A 57 11.13 9.84 0.81
C PRO A 57 11.18 11.34 0.53
N GLU A 58 10.41 11.83 -0.46
CA GLU A 58 10.34 13.24 -0.86
C GLU A 58 9.41 14.07 0.05
N CYS A 59 8.15 13.66 0.17
CA CYS A 59 7.11 14.45 0.85
C CYS A 59 6.94 14.10 2.34
N LYS A 60 7.58 13.03 2.82
CA LYS A 60 7.44 12.45 4.17
C LYS A 60 6.01 12.06 4.56
N THR A 61 5.08 12.05 3.60
CA THR A 61 3.73 11.51 3.77
C THR A 61 3.78 10.02 4.03
N TYR A 62 3.00 9.59 5.01
CA TYR A 62 2.86 8.18 5.38
C TYR A 62 1.74 7.52 4.58
N TYR A 63 1.95 6.25 4.29
CA TYR A 63 1.04 5.39 3.57
C TYR A 63 0.96 4.04 4.26
N LEU A 64 -0.24 3.52 4.41
CA LEU A 64 -0.48 2.16 4.85
C LEU A 64 -0.60 1.27 3.62
N TYR A 65 0.31 0.31 3.50
CA TYR A 65 0.28 -0.73 2.48
C TYR A 65 -0.24 -2.01 3.10
N GLU A 66 -1.32 -2.55 2.56
CA GLU A 66 -1.95 -3.77 3.00
C GLU A 66 -2.07 -4.74 1.83
N THR A 67 -1.81 -6.02 2.08
CA THR A 67 -2.12 -7.09 1.14
C THR A 67 -3.12 -8.05 1.74
N ASP A 68 -4.11 -8.43 0.95
CA ASP A 68 -4.98 -9.56 1.24
C ASP A 68 -4.83 -10.58 0.12
N TYR A 69 -4.94 -11.85 0.50
CA TYR A 69 -4.76 -12.94 -0.44
C TYR A 69 -5.75 -14.03 -0.06
N GLU A 70 -6.54 -14.42 -1.06
CA GLU A 70 -7.54 -15.47 -0.92
C GLU A 70 -7.28 -16.58 -1.94
N TYR A 71 -7.28 -17.82 -1.42
CA TYR A 71 -7.22 -19.03 -2.23
C TYR A 71 -8.64 -19.56 -2.45
N PHE A 72 -9.04 -19.67 -3.70
CA PHE A 72 -10.27 -20.33 -4.12
C PHE A 72 -9.97 -21.62 -4.89
N ALA A 73 -10.99 -22.48 -5.05
CA ALA A 73 -10.85 -23.74 -5.79
C ALA A 73 -10.42 -23.54 -7.26
N PHE A 74 -10.63 -22.34 -7.83
CA PHE A 74 -10.34 -22.01 -9.22
C PHE A 74 -9.09 -21.14 -9.41
N GLY A 75 -8.36 -20.85 -8.33
CA GLY A 75 -7.17 -20.00 -8.39
C GLY A 75 -7.07 -19.07 -7.18
N SER A 76 -6.18 -18.09 -7.29
CA SER A 76 -5.96 -17.12 -6.23
C SER A 76 -6.34 -15.71 -6.64
N GLU A 77 -6.75 -14.93 -5.65
CA GLU A 77 -7.01 -13.51 -5.76
C GLU A 77 -6.06 -12.79 -4.79
N ASP A 78 -5.22 -11.91 -5.33
CA ASP A 78 -4.33 -11.03 -4.57
C ASP A 78 -4.86 -9.60 -4.64
N GLU A 79 -5.15 -9.01 -3.49
CA GLU A 79 -5.54 -7.61 -3.38
C GLU A 79 -4.45 -6.83 -2.66
N GLN A 80 -4.08 -5.68 -3.22
CA GLN A 80 -3.14 -4.76 -2.62
C GLN A 80 -3.79 -3.39 -2.47
N VAL A 81 -3.72 -2.83 -1.28
CA VAL A 81 -4.32 -1.54 -0.96
C VAL A 81 -3.26 -0.60 -0.42
N LEU A 82 -3.20 0.60 -0.97
CA LEU A 82 -2.33 1.66 -0.51
C LEU A 82 -3.18 2.86 -0.07
N THR A 83 -3.23 3.10 1.23
CA THR A 83 -4.02 4.18 1.82
C THR A 83 -3.10 5.30 2.29
N ARG A 84 -3.37 6.54 1.89
CA ARG A 84 -2.69 7.73 2.41
C ARG A 84 -3.13 7.97 3.84
N LEU A 85 -2.18 8.07 4.76
CA LEU A 85 -2.47 8.35 6.16
C LEU A 85 -2.34 9.84 6.46
N THR A 86 -3.15 10.31 7.40
CA THR A 86 -2.91 11.58 8.07
C THR A 86 -1.77 11.44 9.08
N GLY A 87 -1.23 12.59 9.54
CA GLY A 87 -0.16 12.58 10.54
C GLY A 87 -0.56 11.87 11.84
N THR A 88 -1.82 12.01 12.25
CA THR A 88 -2.36 11.36 13.46
C THR A 88 -2.40 9.84 13.31
N GLU A 89 -3.00 9.33 12.23
CA GLU A 89 -3.10 7.88 11.98
C GLU A 89 -1.71 7.23 11.86
N ALA A 90 -0.78 7.91 11.19
CA ALA A 90 0.60 7.44 11.09
C ALA A 90 1.28 7.35 12.46
N MET A 91 1.06 8.33 13.34
CA MET A 91 1.61 8.30 14.70
C MET A 91 1.02 7.15 15.54
N GLU A 92 -0.28 6.88 15.41
CA GLU A 92 -0.91 5.75 16.12
C GLU A 92 -0.28 4.40 15.71
N LEU A 93 -0.08 4.19 14.40
CA LEU A 93 0.56 2.98 13.89
C LEU A 93 2.04 2.88 14.27
N LEU A 94 2.76 4.00 14.28
CA LEU A 94 4.14 4.05 14.75
C LEU A 94 4.23 3.67 16.23
N ASN A 95 3.26 4.09 17.04
CA ASN A 95 3.21 3.84 18.48
C ASN A 95 2.61 2.48 18.86
N SER A 96 1.96 1.76 17.93
CA SER A 96 1.48 0.40 18.17
C SER A 96 2.70 -0.54 18.33
N LEU A 97 3.01 -0.93 19.57
CA LEU A 97 4.11 -1.81 19.94
C LEU A 97 3.68 -3.29 19.95
#